data_AF-A0A0G4NAF7-F1
#
_entry.id   AF-A0A0G4NAF7-F1
#
_cell.length_a   1.000
_cell.length_b   1.000
_cell.length_c   1.000
_cell.angle_alpha   90.00
_cell.angle_beta   90.00
_cell.angle_gamma   90.00
#
_symmetry.space_group_name_H-M   'P 1'
#
loop_
_entity.id
_entity.type
_entity.pdbx_description
1 polymer ?
#
loop_
_entity_poly.entity_id
_entity_poly.type
_entity_poly.pdbx_seq_one_letter_code
_entity_poly.pdbx_strand_id
1 'polypeptide(L)'
;GQRKSPTSKTAKPVIRRTSNGRKDGSVEKKVGRRRGPLSEEQRKQAGEIRKLRACLRCKFLKKTCDKGEPCGGCQPSHARLWQVPCTRIDIKDINYFLKGWKVDYERHTSRNVSVFNVKGFSPNETLMWITHGYGFALPVYVREVYVNDESVFQVDWVESHLTDQEPIEFDIRTDRLDVGAKGVSVDALSAYLDKHIDGPFEEFIDDHFEGTPFITEILKTAHRFYVKEKMPVIRKALKLVLAYNL
;
A
#
# COMPACT_ATOMS: atom_id res chain seq x y z
N GLY A 1 -28.43 30.18 -25.12
CA GLY A 1 -28.78 29.59 -26.43
C GLY A 1 -27.82 28.47 -26.75
N GLN A 2 -28.30 27.22 -26.70
CA GLN A 2 -27.58 26.02 -27.13
C GLN A 2 -27.45 26.03 -28.66
N ARG A 3 -26.23 25.86 -29.19
CA ARG A 3 -26.02 25.50 -30.60
C ARG A 3 -25.68 24.02 -30.71
N LYS A 4 -26.60 23.30 -31.33
CA LYS A 4 -26.56 21.89 -31.71
C LYS A 4 -25.54 21.67 -32.83
N SER A 5 -24.90 20.51 -32.82
CA SER A 5 -24.37 19.85 -34.02
C SER A 5 -25.21 18.58 -34.30
N PRO A 6 -25.57 18.33 -35.58
CA PRO A 6 -26.28 17.11 -35.99
C PRO A 6 -25.26 15.96 -35.97
N THR A 7 -25.62 14.70 -35.74
CA THR A 7 -26.08 13.81 -36.80
C THR A 7 -26.55 12.49 -36.16
N SER A 8 -27.69 12.00 -36.66
CA SER A 8 -28.33 10.72 -36.36
C SER A 8 -27.33 9.54 -36.43
N LYS A 9 -27.24 8.73 -35.38
CA LYS A 9 -26.54 7.43 -35.41
C LYS A 9 -27.55 6.32 -35.69
N THR A 10 -27.65 5.93 -36.95
CA THR A 10 -28.31 4.69 -37.38
C THR A 10 -27.45 3.50 -36.94
N ALA A 11 -28.07 2.52 -36.25
CA ALA A 11 -27.40 1.31 -35.79
C ALA A 11 -26.94 0.46 -37.00
N LYS A 12 -25.64 0.16 -37.09
CA LYS A 12 -25.12 -0.81 -38.06
C LYS A 12 -25.21 -2.23 -37.48
N PRO A 13 -25.66 -3.23 -38.27
CA PRO A 13 -25.75 -4.61 -37.81
C PRO A 13 -24.36 -5.24 -37.65
N VAL A 14 -24.19 -6.02 -36.59
CA VAL A 14 -22.97 -6.78 -36.29
C VAL A 14 -22.83 -7.92 -37.30
N ILE A 15 -21.88 -7.80 -38.22
CA ILE A 15 -21.49 -8.87 -39.13
C ILE A 15 -20.64 -9.89 -38.35
N ARG A 16 -21.17 -11.09 -38.15
CA ARG A 16 -20.40 -12.25 -37.65
C ARG A 16 -19.43 -12.69 -38.75
N ARG A 17 -18.12 -12.65 -38.45
CA ARG A 17 -17.09 -13.28 -39.28
C ARG A 17 -17.30 -14.80 -39.32
N THR A 18 -17.68 -15.32 -40.47
CA THR A 18 -17.58 -16.75 -40.80
C THR A 18 -16.16 -17.06 -41.24
N SER A 19 -15.43 -17.81 -40.42
CA SER A 19 -14.12 -18.35 -40.79
C SER A 19 -14.29 -19.58 -41.70
N ASN A 20 -13.92 -19.45 -42.97
CA ASN A 20 -13.72 -20.59 -43.85
C ASN A 20 -12.42 -21.31 -43.46
N GLY A 21 -12.54 -22.60 -43.14
CA GLY A 21 -11.40 -23.48 -42.88
C GLY A 21 -11.86 -24.93 -42.92
N ARG A 22 -11.89 -25.53 -44.11
CA ARG A 22 -11.93 -26.98 -44.30
C ARG A 22 -10.48 -27.49 -44.32
N LYS A 23 -10.08 -28.28 -43.32
CA LYS A 23 -9.44 -29.60 -43.49
C LYS A 23 -9.11 -30.23 -42.13
N ASP A 24 -9.70 -31.40 -41.94
CA ASP A 24 -9.32 -32.57 -41.15
C ASP A 24 -8.36 -32.43 -39.97
N GLY A 25 -8.88 -32.77 -38.79
CA GLY A 25 -8.13 -32.96 -37.57
C GLY A 25 -9.07 -32.84 -36.37
N SER A 26 -9.37 -33.96 -35.73
CA SER A 26 -10.14 -34.07 -34.49
C SER A 26 -9.47 -33.30 -33.36
N VAL A 27 -9.75 -32.00 -33.27
CA VAL A 27 -9.36 -31.18 -32.12
C VAL A 27 -10.63 -30.59 -31.56
N GLU A 28 -11.18 -31.25 -30.54
CA GLU A 28 -12.12 -30.64 -29.63
C GLU A 28 -11.54 -29.30 -29.17
N LYS A 29 -12.08 -28.22 -29.72
CA LYS A 29 -11.91 -26.90 -29.13
C LYS A 29 -12.44 -27.04 -27.71
N LYS A 30 -11.55 -26.94 -26.71
CA LYS A 30 -11.91 -26.81 -25.28
C LYS A 30 -12.63 -25.48 -25.07
N VAL A 31 -13.84 -25.37 -25.63
CA VAL A 31 -14.85 -24.41 -25.23
C VAL A 31 -15.12 -24.70 -23.76
N GLY A 32 -15.05 -23.66 -22.92
CA GLY A 32 -15.19 -23.78 -21.48
C GLY A 32 -16.32 -24.73 -21.10
N ARG A 33 -16.02 -25.68 -20.21
CA ARG A 33 -16.78 -26.88 -19.82
C ARG A 33 -18.23 -26.65 -19.32
N ARG A 34 -18.77 -25.43 -19.40
CA ARG A 34 -20.12 -25.10 -18.93
C ARG A 34 -21.13 -25.34 -20.05
N ARG A 35 -21.90 -26.41 -19.92
CA ARG A 35 -23.13 -26.63 -20.70
C ARG A 35 -24.27 -25.91 -19.97
N GLY A 36 -24.74 -24.80 -20.52
CA GLY A 36 -25.99 -24.15 -20.09
C GLY A 36 -25.89 -23.13 -18.94
N PRO A 37 -27.03 -22.49 -18.60
CA PRO A 37 -27.15 -21.52 -17.51
C PRO A 37 -26.87 -22.16 -16.14
N LEU A 38 -26.45 -21.33 -15.16
CA LEU A 38 -26.19 -21.77 -13.78
C LEU A 38 -27.41 -22.47 -13.18
N SER A 39 -27.19 -23.57 -12.46
CA SER A 39 -28.24 -24.20 -11.64
C SER A 39 -28.76 -23.24 -10.58
N GLU A 40 -29.98 -23.45 -10.07
CA GLU A 40 -30.56 -22.56 -9.05
C GLU A 40 -29.68 -22.45 -7.81
N GLU A 41 -29.09 -23.56 -7.37
CA GLU A 41 -28.16 -23.60 -6.25
C GLU A 41 -26.87 -22.80 -6.53
N GLN A 42 -26.29 -22.96 -7.73
CA GLN A 42 -25.12 -22.17 -8.14
C GLN A 42 -25.45 -20.68 -8.28
N ARG A 43 -26.67 -20.32 -8.67
CA ARG A 43 -27.13 -18.92 -8.69
C ARG A 43 -27.24 -18.34 -7.29
N LYS A 44 -27.80 -19.10 -6.34
CA LYS A 44 -27.87 -18.70 -4.93
C LYS A 44 -26.47 -18.48 -4.36
N GLN A 45 -25.56 -19.45 -4.52
CA GLN A 45 -24.18 -19.34 -4.08
C GLN A 45 -23.46 -18.14 -4.73
N ALA A 46 -23.63 -17.93 -6.04
CA ALA A 46 -23.04 -16.78 -6.73
C ALA A 46 -23.63 -15.45 -6.23
N GLY A 47 -24.93 -15.40 -5.90
CA GLY A 47 -25.57 -14.23 -5.29
C GLY A 47 -25.00 -13.89 -3.93
N GLU A 48 -24.80 -14.90 -3.08
CA GLU A 48 -24.22 -14.75 -1.75
C GLU A 48 -22.76 -14.31 -1.80
N ILE A 49 -21.97 -14.88 -2.71
CA ILE A 49 -20.57 -14.47 -2.91
C ILE A 49 -20.46 -13.06 -3.50
N ARG A 50 -21.42 -12.59 -4.29
CA ARG A 50 -21.45 -11.18 -4.72
C ARG A 50 -21.70 -10.23 -3.55
N LYS A 51 -22.48 -10.64 -2.54
CA LYS A 51 -22.71 -9.86 -1.32
C LYS A 51 -21.48 -9.86 -0.39
N LEU A 52 -20.89 -11.02 -0.14
CA LEU A 52 -19.71 -11.19 0.73
C LEU A 52 -18.38 -10.81 0.07
N ARG A 53 -18.36 -10.70 -1.26
CA ARG A 53 -17.19 -10.66 -2.14
C ARG A 53 -16.41 -11.98 -2.15
N ALA A 54 -15.84 -12.31 -3.31
CA ALA A 54 -14.95 -13.44 -3.46
C ALA A 54 -13.58 -13.12 -2.83
N CYS A 55 -12.91 -14.12 -2.25
CA CYS A 55 -11.57 -13.93 -1.71
C CYS A 55 -10.58 -13.50 -2.81
N LEU A 56 -9.50 -12.81 -2.42
CA LEU A 56 -8.52 -12.22 -3.33
C LEU A 56 -7.91 -13.26 -4.28
N ARG A 57 -7.56 -14.44 -3.75
CA ARG A 57 -7.02 -15.56 -4.55
C ARG A 57 -8.01 -16.05 -5.60
N CYS A 58 -9.27 -16.30 -5.22
CA CYS A 58 -10.29 -16.78 -6.16
C CYS A 58 -10.67 -15.71 -7.18
N LYS A 59 -10.70 -14.44 -6.77
CA LYS A 59 -10.90 -13.27 -7.65
C LYS A 59 -9.77 -13.20 -8.70
N PHE A 60 -8.51 -13.32 -8.28
CA PHE A 60 -7.35 -13.22 -9.17
C PHE A 60 -7.20 -14.45 -10.09
N LEU A 61 -7.35 -15.66 -9.55
CA LEU A 61 -7.26 -16.92 -10.31
C LEU A 61 -8.55 -17.26 -11.07
N LYS A 62 -9.59 -16.42 -10.98
CA LYS A 62 -10.92 -16.63 -11.58
C LYS A 62 -11.52 -18.01 -11.22
N LYS A 63 -11.29 -18.46 -9.98
CA LYS A 63 -11.83 -19.72 -9.44
C LYS A 63 -13.17 -19.46 -8.73
N THR A 64 -14.01 -20.48 -8.65
CA THR A 64 -15.22 -20.43 -7.84
C THR A 64 -14.84 -20.25 -6.37
N CYS A 65 -15.46 -19.30 -5.68
CA CYS A 65 -15.30 -19.05 -4.26
C CYS A 65 -16.57 -19.49 -3.53
N ASP A 66 -16.44 -19.83 -2.26
CA ASP A 66 -17.55 -20.18 -1.35
C ASP A 66 -17.42 -19.39 -0.04
N LYS A 67 -18.32 -19.64 0.91
CA LYS A 67 -18.41 -18.91 2.18
C LYS A 67 -17.38 -19.37 3.24
N GLY A 68 -16.62 -20.43 2.99
CA GLY A 68 -15.71 -20.98 3.99
C GLY A 68 -14.53 -20.05 4.32
N GLU A 69 -13.94 -20.25 5.49
CA GLU A 69 -12.70 -19.60 5.93
C GLU A 69 -11.72 -20.66 6.43
N PRO A 70 -10.74 -21.10 5.61
CA PRO A 70 -10.50 -20.74 4.20
C PRO A 70 -11.58 -21.31 3.27
N CYS A 71 -11.87 -20.61 2.16
CA CYS A 71 -12.87 -21.09 1.19
C CYS A 71 -12.40 -22.41 0.56
N GLY A 72 -13.31 -23.28 0.12
CA GLY A 72 -12.99 -24.59 -0.47
C GLY A 72 -12.05 -24.49 -1.68
N GLY A 73 -12.16 -23.42 -2.48
CA GLY A 73 -11.22 -23.15 -3.57
C GLY A 73 -9.78 -22.83 -3.11
N CYS A 74 -9.60 -22.38 -1.87
CA CYS A 74 -8.33 -22.01 -1.23
C CYS A 74 -7.78 -23.09 -0.30
N GLN A 75 -8.57 -24.10 0.06
CA GLN A 75 -8.04 -25.26 0.76
C GLN A 75 -6.90 -25.90 -0.08
N PRO A 76 -5.86 -26.44 0.58
CA PRO A 76 -4.69 -26.96 -0.12
C PRO A 76 -5.11 -28.11 -1.04
N SER A 77 -5.08 -27.90 -2.36
CA SER A 77 -5.47 -28.91 -3.34
C SER A 77 -4.35 -29.23 -4.33
N HIS A 78 -3.08 -29.08 -3.93
CA HIS A 78 -1.80 -29.50 -4.55
C HIS A 78 -0.70 -28.44 -4.35
N ALA A 79 0.57 -28.90 -4.36
CA ALA A 79 1.83 -28.30 -3.92
C ALA A 79 2.24 -26.88 -4.41
N ARG A 80 1.40 -26.15 -5.15
CA ARG A 80 1.60 -24.71 -5.37
C ARG A 80 0.82 -23.94 -4.31
N LEU A 81 1.36 -23.91 -3.09
CA LEU A 81 0.86 -23.08 -1.99
C LEU A 81 0.89 -21.62 -2.45
N TRP A 82 -0.30 -21.04 -2.57
CA TRP A 82 -0.43 -19.60 -2.60
C TRP A 82 -0.14 -19.12 -1.17
N GLN A 83 0.97 -18.42 -0.97
CA GLN A 83 1.48 -18.04 0.36
C GLN A 83 0.52 -17.11 1.13
N VAL A 84 -0.25 -16.32 0.38
CA VAL A 84 -1.24 -15.39 0.96
C VAL A 84 -2.46 -16.16 1.50
N PRO A 85 -2.94 -15.90 2.72
CA PRO A 85 -4.14 -16.54 3.25
C PRO A 85 -5.40 -16.22 2.43
N CYS A 86 -6.45 -17.02 2.60
CA CYS A 86 -7.76 -16.78 1.98
C CYS A 86 -8.42 -15.53 2.58
N THR A 87 -8.15 -14.34 2.02
CA THR A 87 -8.73 -13.07 2.50
C THR A 87 -9.83 -12.53 1.58
N ARG A 88 -10.92 -12.00 2.14
CA ARG A 88 -12.02 -11.33 1.40
C ARG A 88 -11.90 -9.81 1.36
N ILE A 89 -10.95 -9.26 2.11
CA ILE A 89 -10.69 -7.83 2.14
C ILE A 89 -10.18 -7.41 0.75
N ASP A 90 -10.80 -6.39 0.14
CA ASP A 90 -10.29 -5.83 -1.10
C ASP A 90 -8.99 -5.10 -0.80
N ILE A 91 -7.98 -5.23 -1.68
CA ILE A 91 -6.67 -4.59 -1.46
C ILE A 91 -6.77 -3.08 -1.27
N LYS A 92 -7.84 -2.44 -1.78
CA LYS A 92 -8.14 -1.02 -1.56
C LYS A 92 -8.69 -0.71 -0.17
N ASP A 93 -9.38 -1.67 0.43
CA ASP A 93 -10.00 -1.54 1.75
C ASP A 93 -9.03 -1.94 2.87
N ILE A 94 -7.92 -2.57 2.49
CA ILE A 94 -6.78 -2.80 3.35
C ILE A 94 -6.11 -1.45 3.62
N ASN A 95 -6.56 -0.78 4.69
CA ASN A 95 -6.05 0.52 5.18
C ASN A 95 -4.59 0.48 5.68
N TYR A 96 -3.76 -0.49 5.26
CA TYR A 96 -2.32 -0.45 5.56
C TYR A 96 -1.60 0.62 4.73
N PHE A 97 -2.11 0.93 3.54
CA PHE A 97 -1.61 2.04 2.74
C PHE A 97 -2.60 3.20 2.79
N LEU A 98 -2.57 3.90 3.92
CA LEU A 98 -2.90 5.32 4.06
C LEU A 98 -4.36 5.68 3.71
N LYS A 99 -5.12 6.14 4.70
CA LYS A 99 -6.30 6.99 4.46
C LYS A 99 -5.82 8.31 3.84
N GLY A 100 -5.41 8.31 2.58
CA GLY A 100 -4.66 9.39 1.96
C GLY A 100 -3.26 9.51 2.56
N TRP A 101 -2.21 9.40 1.74
CA TRP A 101 -0.83 9.67 2.16
C TRP A 101 -0.66 11.07 2.80
N LYS A 102 -1.62 11.96 2.53
CA LYS A 102 -1.72 13.29 3.08
C LYS A 102 -2.21 13.34 4.52
N VAL A 103 -2.96 12.38 5.05
CA VAL A 103 -3.61 12.56 6.37
C VAL A 103 -2.61 12.53 7.51
N ASP A 104 -1.70 11.56 7.52
CA ASP A 104 -0.60 11.56 8.49
C ASP A 104 0.46 12.61 8.15
N TYR A 105 0.68 12.85 6.85
CA TYR A 105 1.59 13.88 6.36
C TYR A 105 1.13 15.29 6.78
N GLU A 106 -0.14 15.68 6.61
CA GLU A 106 -0.68 16.99 6.99
C GLU A 106 -0.70 17.17 8.52
N ARG A 107 -0.92 16.09 9.28
CA ARG A 107 -0.87 16.15 10.75
C ARG A 107 0.54 16.39 11.30
N HIS A 108 1.58 15.82 10.67
CA HIS A 108 2.94 15.83 11.21
C HIS A 108 3.92 16.78 10.49
N THR A 109 3.79 16.98 9.17
CA THR A 109 4.68 17.89 8.41
C THR A 109 4.24 19.35 8.46
N SER A 110 3.00 19.61 8.86
CA SER A 110 2.54 20.95 9.19
C SER A 110 1.91 20.97 10.57
N ARG A 111 2.73 20.96 11.64
CA ARG A 111 2.33 21.57 12.93
C ARG A 111 2.07 23.08 12.81
N ASN A 112 1.62 23.55 11.65
CA ASN A 112 1.43 24.95 11.32
C ASN A 112 2.67 25.82 11.59
N VAL A 113 3.90 25.26 11.54
CA VAL A 113 5.12 26.06 11.46
C VAL A 113 5.14 26.73 10.10
N SER A 114 4.38 27.80 9.98
CA SER A 114 4.39 28.65 8.82
C SER A 114 5.79 29.27 8.69
N VAL A 115 6.27 29.44 7.46
CA VAL A 115 7.49 30.22 7.20
C VAL A 115 7.39 31.61 7.82
N PHE A 116 6.17 32.16 7.96
CA PHE A 116 5.91 33.43 8.63
C PHE A 116 6.13 33.40 10.15
N ASN A 117 6.10 32.23 10.78
CA ASN A 117 6.39 32.08 12.20
C ASN A 117 7.90 32.04 12.47
N VAL A 118 8.73 31.78 11.47
CA VAL A 118 10.19 31.65 11.63
C VAL A 118 10.83 33.04 11.74
N LYS A 119 11.46 33.32 12.88
CA LYS A 119 12.25 34.53 13.13
C LYS A 119 13.69 34.40 12.60
N GLY A 120 14.24 33.19 12.63
CA GLY A 120 15.58 32.93 12.13
C GLY A 120 16.12 31.58 12.60
N PHE A 121 17.39 31.35 12.30
CA PHE A 121 18.09 30.11 12.63
C PHE A 121 19.41 30.41 13.31
N SER A 122 19.85 29.50 14.17
CA SER A 122 21.20 29.55 14.73
C SER A 122 22.26 29.41 13.63
N PRO A 123 23.37 30.16 13.70
CA PRO A 123 24.51 29.99 12.79
C PRO A 123 25.29 28.70 13.05
N ASN A 124 25.10 28.09 14.22
CA ASN A 124 25.77 26.84 14.59
C ASN A 124 24.93 25.65 14.11
N GLU A 125 25.54 24.80 13.30
CA GLU A 125 24.97 23.50 12.93
C GLU A 125 25.62 22.38 13.74
N THR A 126 24.82 21.41 14.14
CA THR A 126 25.26 20.21 14.85
C THR A 126 24.86 18.98 14.06
N LEU A 127 25.66 17.92 14.16
CA LEU A 127 25.38 16.67 13.47
C LEU A 127 24.45 15.81 14.33
N MET A 128 23.30 15.46 13.78
CA MET A 128 22.35 14.49 14.34
C MET A 128 22.34 13.22 13.49
N TRP A 129 22.08 12.08 14.13
CA TRP A 129 22.02 10.78 13.48
C TRP A 129 20.60 10.23 13.56
N ILE A 130 19.99 9.99 12.39
CA ILE A 130 18.67 9.38 12.28
C ILE A 130 18.83 7.89 11.99
N THR A 131 18.10 7.03 12.68
CA THR A 131 18.22 5.58 12.52
C THR A 131 16.89 4.85 12.76
N HIS A 132 16.63 3.80 11.97
CA HIS A 132 15.59 2.79 12.23
C HIS A 132 16.03 1.76 13.30
N GLY A 133 17.24 1.82 13.84
CA GLY A 133 17.74 0.88 14.85
C GLY A 133 18.48 -0.36 14.30
N TYR A 134 18.51 -0.57 12.98
CA TYR A 134 19.14 -1.74 12.36
C TYR A 134 20.62 -1.54 11.98
N GLY A 135 21.39 -0.84 12.84
CA GLY A 135 22.84 -0.69 12.67
C GLY A 135 23.31 0.31 11.62
N PHE A 136 22.39 1.03 10.96
CA PHE A 136 22.72 2.10 10.02
C PHE A 136 22.19 3.44 10.54
N ALA A 137 22.91 4.53 10.25
CA ALA A 137 22.49 5.88 10.59
C ALA A 137 22.64 6.84 9.41
N LEU A 138 21.70 7.78 9.28
CA LEU A 138 21.71 8.88 8.34
C LEU A 138 22.22 10.14 9.04
N PRO A 139 23.38 10.70 8.64
CA PRO A 139 23.83 11.98 9.16
C PRO A 139 22.96 13.12 8.63
N VAL A 140 22.41 13.92 9.53
CA VAL A 140 21.66 15.14 9.21
C VAL A 140 22.22 16.29 10.03
N TYR A 141 22.68 17.33 9.36
CA TYR A 141 23.00 18.58 10.04
C TYR A 141 21.71 19.26 10.45
N VAL A 142 21.64 19.69 11.70
CA VAL A 142 20.50 20.39 12.29
C VAL A 142 20.97 21.69 12.95
N ARG A 143 20.05 22.63 13.09
CA ARG A 143 20.30 23.93 13.72
C ARG A 143 19.08 24.36 14.52
N GLU A 144 19.31 25.20 15.52
CA GLU A 144 18.20 25.74 16.29
C GLU A 144 17.35 26.68 15.43
N VAL A 145 16.03 26.58 15.53
CA VAL A 145 15.06 27.46 14.88
C VAL A 145 14.37 28.35 15.91
N TYR A 146 14.41 29.66 15.64
CA TYR A 146 13.73 30.67 16.43
C TYR A 146 12.41 31.02 15.76
N VAL A 147 11.33 31.00 16.53
CA VAL A 147 9.97 31.27 16.06
C VAL A 147 9.30 32.35 16.91
N ASN A 148 8.25 32.99 16.39
CA ASN A 148 7.48 34.00 17.12
C ASN A 148 6.50 33.35 18.12
N ASP A 149 5.82 32.28 17.68
CA ASP A 149 4.91 31.48 18.49
C ASP A 149 5.51 30.08 18.72
N GLU A 150 5.79 29.76 19.98
CA GLU A 150 6.38 28.49 20.40
C GLU A 150 5.35 27.36 20.57
N SER A 151 4.05 27.64 20.45
CA SER A 151 2.99 26.61 20.51
C SER A 151 3.16 25.53 19.44
N VAL A 152 3.83 25.86 18.33
CA VAL A 152 4.15 24.94 17.22
C VAL A 152 5.07 23.77 17.60
N PHE A 153 5.77 23.86 18.74
CA PHE A 153 6.57 22.77 19.28
C PHE A 153 5.80 21.88 20.24
N GLN A 154 4.54 22.19 20.55
CA GLN A 154 3.69 21.32 21.35
C GLN A 154 3.07 20.25 20.44
N VAL A 155 3.13 19.02 20.89
CA VAL A 155 2.53 17.86 20.24
C VAL A 155 1.49 17.30 21.19
N ASP A 156 0.26 17.23 20.74
CA ASP A 156 -0.86 16.66 21.47
C ASP A 156 -1.38 15.40 20.77
N TRP A 157 -1.79 14.41 21.56
CA TRP A 157 -2.53 13.26 21.07
C TRP A 157 -3.57 12.81 22.09
N VAL A 158 -4.56 12.10 21.57
CA VAL A 158 -5.71 11.64 22.35
C VAL A 158 -5.85 10.15 22.19
N GLU A 159 -5.93 9.43 23.30
CA GLU A 159 -6.15 8.00 23.33
C GLU A 159 -7.60 7.69 23.76
N SER A 160 -8.34 7.00 22.90
CA SER A 160 -9.73 6.58 23.14
C SER A 160 -9.84 5.07 22.93
N HIS A 161 -9.39 4.30 23.91
CA HIS A 161 -9.39 2.84 23.83
C HIS A 161 -10.74 2.21 24.24
N LEU A 162 -11.63 2.97 24.89
CA LEU A 162 -12.92 2.49 25.40
C LEU A 162 -14.04 3.47 25.05
N THR A 163 -15.19 2.96 24.60
CA THR A 163 -16.37 3.77 24.24
C THR A 163 -17.03 4.49 25.41
N ASP A 164 -16.69 4.08 26.64
CA ASP A 164 -17.42 4.45 27.85
C ASP A 164 -16.56 5.36 28.78
N GLN A 165 -15.42 5.84 28.29
CA GLN A 165 -14.53 6.75 29.01
C GLN A 165 -14.27 8.01 28.19
N GLU A 166 -14.11 9.14 28.90
CA GLU A 166 -13.61 10.35 28.28
C GLU A 166 -12.20 10.09 27.72
N PRO A 167 -11.88 10.58 26.50
CA PRO A 167 -10.57 10.38 25.91
C PRO A 167 -9.45 10.95 26.79
N ILE A 168 -8.33 10.25 26.88
CA ILE A 168 -7.16 10.73 27.64
C ILE A 168 -6.33 11.62 26.71
N GLU A 169 -6.11 12.86 27.12
CA GLU A 169 -5.28 13.83 26.42
C GLU A 169 -3.83 13.78 26.92
N PHE A 170 -2.88 13.81 25.99
CA PHE A 170 -1.45 13.85 26.26
C PHE A 170 -0.82 14.98 25.47
N ASP A 171 0.21 15.60 26.05
CA ASP A 171 1.05 16.55 25.34
C ASP A 171 2.53 16.41 25.67
N ILE A 172 3.38 16.70 24.69
CA ILE A 172 4.83 16.80 24.86
C ILE A 172 5.38 17.96 24.04
N ARG A 173 6.45 18.57 24.53
CA ARG A 173 7.15 19.64 23.82
C ARG A 173 8.37 19.09 23.07
N THR A 174 8.52 19.44 21.80
CA THR A 174 9.69 19.07 20.98
C THR A 174 10.82 20.08 21.11
N ASP A 175 12.03 19.64 20.74
CA ASP A 175 13.17 20.52 20.60
C ASP A 175 12.98 21.54 19.46
N ARG A 176 13.70 22.66 19.57
CA ARG A 176 13.67 23.78 18.62
C ARG A 176 14.61 23.53 17.45
N LEU A 177 14.52 22.38 16.79
CA LEU A 177 15.46 22.00 15.74
C LEU A 177 14.82 22.06 14.35
N ASP A 178 15.59 22.54 13.38
CA ASP A 178 15.29 22.42 11.96
C ASP A 178 16.49 21.84 11.21
N VAL A 179 16.26 21.36 9.99
CA VAL A 179 17.31 20.88 9.11
C VAL A 179 18.27 22.04 8.78
N GLY A 180 19.56 21.71 8.73
CA GLY A 180 20.64 22.63 8.37
C GLY A 180 20.43 23.22 6.96
N ALA A 181 21.21 24.26 6.64
CA ALA A 181 21.02 25.06 5.44
C ALA A 181 21.08 24.27 4.13
N LYS A 182 21.79 23.14 4.11
CA LYS A 182 21.93 22.26 2.93
C LYS A 182 20.79 21.25 2.78
N GLY A 183 19.88 21.16 3.75
CA GLY A 183 18.84 20.15 3.76
C GLY A 183 19.37 18.75 4.03
N VAL A 184 18.48 17.76 3.87
CA VAL A 184 18.86 16.34 3.91
C VAL A 184 19.46 15.94 2.56
N SER A 185 20.67 15.37 2.58
CA SER A 185 21.31 14.86 1.36
C SER A 185 20.51 13.69 0.78
N VAL A 186 19.96 13.87 -0.43
CA VAL A 186 19.20 12.84 -1.14
C VAL A 186 20.06 11.62 -1.42
N ASP A 187 21.35 11.81 -1.73
CA ASP A 187 22.28 10.71 -1.99
C ASP A 187 22.57 9.93 -0.70
N ALA A 188 22.78 10.63 0.43
CA ALA A 188 23.00 9.98 1.72
C ALA A 188 21.75 9.21 2.16
N LEU A 189 20.56 9.80 2.01
CA LEU A 189 19.27 9.13 2.29
C LEU A 189 19.09 7.91 1.38
N SER A 190 19.35 8.05 0.08
CA SER A 190 19.24 6.95 -0.88
C SER A 190 20.18 5.79 -0.53
N ALA A 191 21.43 6.09 -0.17
CA ALA A 191 22.42 5.10 0.26
C ALA A 191 22.04 4.45 1.60
N TYR A 192 21.51 5.24 2.54
CA TYR A 192 21.00 4.76 3.82
C TYR A 192 19.85 3.76 3.65
N LEU A 193 18.86 4.09 2.81
CA LEU A 193 17.74 3.19 2.51
C LEU A 193 18.21 1.95 1.75
N ASP A 194 19.19 2.09 0.84
CA ASP A 194 19.78 0.95 0.14
C ASP A 194 20.41 -0.06 1.09
N LYS A 195 21.13 0.40 2.12
CA LYS A 195 21.70 -0.48 3.14
C LYS A 195 20.63 -1.30 3.87
N HIS A 196 19.47 -0.71 4.14
CA HIS A 196 18.35 -1.44 4.76
C HIS A 196 17.75 -2.46 3.80
N ILE A 197 17.50 -2.08 2.54
CA ILE A 197 16.98 -3.00 1.51
C ILE A 197 17.93 -4.17 1.29
N ASP A 198 19.22 -3.91 1.17
CA ASP A 198 20.21 -4.93 0.85
C ASP A 198 20.68 -5.72 2.10
N GLY A 199 20.23 -5.33 3.31
CA GLY A 199 20.54 -5.99 4.58
C GLY A 199 19.28 -6.42 5.35
N PRO A 200 18.95 -5.79 6.49
CA PRO A 200 17.95 -6.23 7.47
C PRO A 200 16.49 -5.95 7.05
N PHE A 201 16.18 -5.91 5.75
CA PHE A 201 14.85 -5.55 5.27
C PHE A 201 13.76 -6.48 5.83
N GLU A 202 13.98 -7.80 5.80
CA GLU A 202 12.97 -8.74 6.28
C GLU A 202 12.74 -8.64 7.80
N GLU A 203 13.80 -8.36 8.58
CA GLU A 203 13.72 -8.12 10.04
C GLU A 203 12.92 -6.85 10.33
N PHE A 204 13.22 -5.75 9.62
CA PHE A 204 12.43 -4.52 9.68
C PHE A 204 10.95 -4.78 9.40
N ILE A 205 10.63 -5.61 8.40
CA ILE A 205 9.24 -5.93 8.08
C ILE A 205 8.59 -6.79 9.17
N ASP A 206 9.31 -7.73 9.78
CA ASP A 206 8.77 -8.54 10.88
C ASP A 206 8.42 -7.68 12.10
N ASP A 207 9.33 -6.80 12.50
CA ASP A 207 9.16 -5.96 13.68
C ASP A 207 8.11 -4.86 13.44
N HIS A 208 8.21 -4.14 12.32
CA HIS A 208 7.37 -2.97 12.07
C HIS A 208 5.93 -3.32 11.65
N PHE A 209 5.74 -4.49 11.03
CA PHE A 209 4.43 -4.97 10.58
C PHE A 209 3.95 -6.18 11.39
N GLU A 210 4.43 -6.33 12.63
CA GLU A 210 4.02 -7.38 13.56
C GLU A 210 2.47 -7.44 13.66
N GLY A 211 1.92 -8.65 13.71
CA GLY A 211 0.47 -8.86 13.76
C GLY A 211 -0.24 -8.73 12.41
N THR A 212 0.49 -8.48 11.31
CA THR A 212 -0.10 -8.32 9.96
C THR A 212 0.45 -9.31 8.92
N PRO A 213 0.31 -10.65 9.11
CA PRO A 213 1.02 -11.66 8.31
C PRO A 213 0.86 -11.53 6.80
N PHE A 214 -0.30 -11.05 6.34
CA PHE A 214 -0.56 -10.81 4.92
C PHE A 214 0.33 -9.72 4.32
N ILE A 215 0.56 -8.61 5.03
CA ILE A 215 1.40 -7.51 4.55
C ILE A 215 2.87 -7.88 4.67
N THR A 216 3.26 -8.45 5.81
CA THR A 216 4.60 -8.98 6.04
C THR A 216 5.01 -9.90 4.88
N GLU A 217 4.20 -10.90 4.54
CA GLU A 217 4.52 -11.84 3.44
C GLU A 217 4.53 -11.17 2.06
N ILE A 218 3.66 -10.19 1.80
CA ILE A 218 3.69 -9.45 0.53
C ILE A 218 5.00 -8.66 0.38
N LEU A 219 5.40 -7.93 1.43
CA LEU A 219 6.60 -7.09 1.40
C LEU A 219 7.87 -7.94 1.32
N LYS A 220 7.93 -9.05 2.07
CA LYS A 220 8.99 -10.05 1.97
C LYS A 220 9.05 -10.69 0.59
N THR A 221 7.91 -11.07 0.02
CA THR A 221 7.88 -11.64 -1.34
C THR A 221 8.38 -10.64 -2.39
N ALA A 222 7.97 -9.37 -2.28
CA ALA A 222 8.43 -8.31 -3.17
C ALA A 222 9.95 -8.07 -3.02
N HIS A 223 10.46 -8.08 -1.79
CA HIS A 223 11.89 -7.98 -1.50
C HIS A 223 12.68 -9.15 -2.08
N ARG A 224 12.30 -10.40 -1.80
CA ARG A 224 12.93 -11.61 -2.36
C ARG A 224 12.92 -11.61 -3.89
N PHE A 225 11.81 -11.18 -4.50
CA PHE A 225 11.73 -11.02 -5.96
C PHE A 225 12.70 -9.94 -6.46
N TYR A 226 12.81 -8.80 -5.78
CA TYR A 226 13.82 -7.78 -6.10
C TYR A 226 15.25 -8.31 -5.93
N VAL A 227 15.55 -9.05 -4.86
CA VAL A 227 16.89 -9.63 -4.63
C VAL A 227 17.30 -10.51 -5.82
N LYS A 228 16.35 -11.25 -6.39
CA LYS A 228 16.58 -12.12 -7.54
C LYS A 228 16.66 -11.35 -8.88
N GLU A 229 15.69 -10.50 -9.17
CA GLU A 229 15.52 -9.91 -10.51
C GLU A 229 16.15 -8.51 -10.64
N LYS A 230 16.53 -7.89 -9.51
CA LYS A 230 17.14 -6.55 -9.40
C LYS A 230 16.39 -5.45 -10.16
N MET A 231 15.07 -5.57 -10.29
CA MET A 231 14.23 -4.59 -10.98
C MET A 231 14.25 -3.22 -10.26
N PRO A 232 14.66 -2.12 -10.91
CA PRO A 232 14.78 -0.81 -10.27
C PRO A 232 13.46 -0.25 -9.70
N VAL A 233 12.34 -0.55 -10.36
CA VAL A 233 11.01 -0.11 -9.91
C VAL A 233 10.62 -0.71 -8.56
N ILE A 234 10.97 -1.98 -8.34
CA ILE A 234 10.67 -2.67 -7.09
C ILE A 234 11.59 -2.13 -5.99
N ARG A 235 12.88 -1.92 -6.30
CA ARG A 235 13.81 -1.24 -5.36
C ARG A 235 13.25 0.10 -4.90
N LYS A 236 12.78 0.92 -5.84
CA LYS A 236 12.19 2.23 -5.53
C LYS A 236 10.93 2.11 -4.67
N ALA A 237 10.08 1.11 -4.92
CA ALA A 237 8.90 0.85 -4.10
C ALA A 237 9.29 0.42 -2.67
N LEU A 238 10.28 -0.45 -2.50
CA LEU A 238 10.78 -0.87 -1.19
C LEU A 238 11.43 0.29 -0.42
N LYS A 239 12.14 1.20 -1.11
CA LYS A 239 12.65 2.44 -0.51
C LYS A 239 11.54 3.31 0.05
N LEU A 240 10.42 3.41 -0.66
CA LEU A 240 9.28 4.18 -0.21
C LEU A 240 8.68 3.61 1.07
N VAL A 241 8.61 2.27 1.19
CA VAL A 241 8.14 1.61 2.41
C VAL A 241 9.05 1.94 3.60
N LEU A 242 10.37 1.89 3.44
CA LEU A 242 11.30 2.26 4.51
C LEU A 242 11.23 3.76 4.84
N ALA A 243 11.29 4.63 3.83
CA ALA A 243 11.32 6.08 4.03
C ALA A 243 10.05 6.64 4.69
N TYR A 244 8.92 5.96 4.53
CA TYR A 244 7.67 6.36 5.18
C TYR A 244 7.65 6.05 6.69
N ASN A 245 8.44 5.06 7.11
CA ASN A 245 8.53 4.61 8.49
C ASN A 245 9.83 5.08 9.18
N LEU A 246 10.45 6.12 8.61
CA LEU A 246 11.62 6.82 9.15
C LEU A 246 11.17 7.88 10.16
#